data_AF-A0A937V2I2-F1
#
_entry.id   AF-A0A937V2I2-F1
#
_cell.length_a   1.000
_cell.length_b   1.000
_cell.length_c   1.000
_cell.angle_alpha   90.00
_cell.angle_beta   90.00
_cell.angle_gamma   90.00
#
_symmetry.space_group_name_H-M   'P 1'
#
loop_
_entity.id
_entity.type
_entity.pdbx_description
1 polymer ?
#
loop_
_entity_poly.entity_id
_entity_poly.type
_entity_poly.pdbx_seq_one_letter_code
_entity_poly.pdbx_strand_id
1 'polypeptide(L)'
;MTQSFPQPTDVLIRPVQYGDIETADRLCDEVEGEELQFSINPDKPLKPLRWYAPWRFLSFLVNRSHLFGAYVFGQDNKLRGIVKISPFNRTRTTWRVDRVAIVDEPVSLDEPVSLDESAIAVDTAPLPLSDIGSHLLRYCFETVWEARTWLLEVNVNDNELLALYRQNGFQPLAHITYWEIDPALLQSLADREPNLPNLLPVSNADAQLLYQLDTMFMPPLVRQVFDRHLSDFKTSLIDSLLDGVKNWLNQLEVVSGYIFESQRKAAIGYFQIQLCRDGSRPHQAQLTVNPSYTWLYPELMSQMARIIQEMPTQSLQLASYDYQPEREEYLKQLGADRIAHTLMMSRSVWHKVRESRLSGFENLQLPEVLQGLQPRKQPIPSRINLQSISQALQQSQATLKIRSKGSSKSIQPKNAILNLSSKTDFSDHPPEGPCC
;
A
#
# COMPACT_ATOMS: atom_id res chain seq x y z
N MET A 1 -17.05 41.97 -42.56
CA MET A 1 -16.43 40.65 -42.40
C MET A 1 -15.92 40.55 -40.97
N THR A 2 -16.79 40.09 -40.08
CA THR A 2 -16.50 39.87 -38.66
C THR A 2 -15.94 38.46 -38.52
N GLN A 3 -14.65 38.35 -38.22
CA GLN A 3 -14.01 37.09 -37.88
C GLN A 3 -14.60 36.61 -36.56
N SER A 4 -15.36 35.51 -36.60
CA SER A 4 -15.82 34.80 -35.42
C SER A 4 -14.63 34.11 -34.77
N PHE A 5 -14.34 34.46 -33.52
CA PHE A 5 -13.43 33.71 -32.67
C PHE A 5 -13.93 32.28 -32.51
N PRO A 6 -13.06 31.25 -32.57
CA PRO A 6 -13.47 29.88 -32.26
C PRO A 6 -13.91 29.80 -30.79
N GLN A 7 -15.08 29.21 -30.55
CA GLN A 7 -15.56 28.91 -29.20
C GLN A 7 -14.57 27.95 -28.52
N PRO A 8 -14.29 28.09 -27.21
CA PRO A 8 -13.46 27.14 -26.49
C PRO A 8 -14.16 25.77 -26.46
N THR A 9 -13.49 24.75 -26.98
CA THR A 9 -13.87 23.34 -26.82
C THR A 9 -14.00 23.06 -25.31
N ASP A 10 -15.18 22.66 -24.86
CA ASP A 10 -15.47 22.52 -23.43
C ASP A 10 -14.85 21.20 -22.92
N VAL A 11 -13.55 21.25 -22.63
CA VAL A 11 -12.81 20.15 -22.01
C VAL A 11 -13.33 19.96 -20.60
N LEU A 12 -13.99 18.84 -20.34
CA LEU A 12 -14.60 18.55 -19.04
C LEU A 12 -13.95 17.33 -18.39
N ILE A 13 -13.22 17.57 -17.30
CA ILE A 13 -12.76 16.51 -16.40
C ILE A 13 -13.76 16.39 -15.25
N ARG A 14 -14.33 15.20 -15.09
CA ARG A 14 -15.33 14.93 -14.05
C ARG A 14 -15.10 13.57 -13.39
N PRO A 15 -15.58 13.38 -12.15
CA PRO A 15 -15.63 12.04 -11.56
C PRO A 15 -16.44 11.10 -12.46
N VAL A 16 -16.02 9.83 -12.55
CA VAL A 16 -16.75 8.78 -13.30
C VAL A 16 -18.22 8.79 -12.85
N GLN A 17 -19.18 8.70 -13.77
CA GLN A 17 -20.60 8.54 -13.49
C GLN A 17 -21.04 7.09 -13.70
N TYR A 18 -22.22 6.69 -13.19
CA TYR A 18 -22.69 5.30 -13.28
C TYR A 18 -22.78 4.81 -14.74
N GLY A 19 -23.27 5.67 -15.65
CA GLY A 19 -23.32 5.34 -17.09
C GLY A 19 -21.95 5.16 -17.73
N ASP A 20 -20.90 5.77 -17.18
CA ASP A 20 -19.55 5.61 -17.71
C ASP A 20 -18.86 4.33 -17.20
N ILE A 21 -19.38 3.65 -16.17
CA ILE A 21 -18.66 2.54 -15.50
C ILE A 21 -18.38 1.40 -16.49
N GLU A 22 -19.34 1.04 -17.33
CA GLU A 22 -19.14 -0.06 -18.29
C GLU A 22 -18.12 0.29 -19.36
N THR A 23 -18.18 1.51 -19.90
CA THR A 23 -17.23 1.99 -20.90
C THR A 23 -15.84 2.15 -20.28
N ALA A 24 -15.76 2.68 -19.06
CA ALA A 24 -14.52 2.83 -18.32
C ALA A 24 -13.88 1.48 -17.97
N ASP A 25 -14.68 0.48 -17.57
CA ASP A 25 -14.17 -0.88 -17.33
C ASP A 25 -13.70 -1.51 -18.64
N ARG A 26 -14.43 -1.39 -19.75
CA ARG A 26 -13.97 -1.89 -21.06
C ARG A 26 -12.65 -1.25 -21.51
N LEU A 27 -12.51 0.06 -21.35
CA LEU A 27 -11.25 0.75 -21.66
C LEU A 27 -10.12 0.31 -20.73
N CYS A 28 -10.43 0.01 -19.47
CA CYS A 28 -9.47 -0.56 -18.55
C CYS A 28 -9.06 -1.97 -18.99
N ASP A 29 -10.02 -2.82 -19.39
CA ASP A 29 -9.86 -4.23 -19.76
C ASP A 29 -9.13 -4.40 -21.12
N GLU A 30 -9.39 -3.52 -22.09
CA GLU A 30 -8.78 -3.56 -23.44
C GLU A 30 -7.28 -3.21 -23.42
N VAL A 31 -6.90 -2.28 -22.54
CA VAL A 31 -5.49 -1.94 -22.25
C VAL A 31 -4.84 -2.99 -21.34
N GLU A 32 -5.63 -3.86 -20.71
CA GLU A 32 -5.21 -4.73 -19.60
C GLU A 32 -4.52 -6.02 -20.00
N GLY A 33 -4.44 -6.35 -21.29
CA GLY A 33 -4.04 -7.68 -21.76
C GLY A 33 -2.96 -8.32 -20.88
N GLU A 34 -3.32 -9.35 -20.09
CA GLU A 34 -2.56 -10.15 -19.09
C GLU A 34 -1.50 -9.49 -18.17
N GLU A 35 -0.96 -8.30 -18.46
CA GLU A 35 0.32 -7.80 -17.94
C GLU A 35 0.22 -7.00 -16.63
N LEU A 36 -0.95 -6.54 -16.21
CA LEU A 36 -1.10 -5.63 -15.06
C LEU A 36 -2.01 -6.17 -13.93
N GLN A 37 -1.92 -7.47 -13.63
CA GLN A 37 -2.41 -8.01 -12.34
C GLN A 37 -1.49 -7.68 -11.16
N PHE A 38 -0.35 -7.07 -11.44
CA PHE A 38 0.70 -6.76 -10.49
C PHE A 38 0.54 -5.37 -9.88
N SER A 39 0.79 -5.27 -8.58
CA SER A 39 0.70 -3.99 -7.87
C SER A 39 1.76 -3.90 -6.77
N ILE A 40 2.40 -2.73 -6.66
CA ILE A 40 3.25 -2.32 -5.51
C ILE A 40 2.61 -2.66 -4.15
N ASN A 41 1.28 -2.71 -4.08
CA ASN A 41 0.56 -3.10 -2.87
C ASN A 41 -0.42 -4.26 -3.17
N PRO A 42 -0.01 -5.52 -2.94
CA PRO A 42 -0.88 -6.67 -3.16
C PRO A 42 -2.11 -6.65 -2.26
N ASP A 43 -2.05 -6.03 -1.07
CA ASP A 43 -3.18 -5.96 -0.11
C ASP A 43 -4.41 -5.21 -0.66
N LYS A 44 -4.17 -4.37 -1.67
CA LYS A 44 -5.20 -3.59 -2.34
C LYS A 44 -5.13 -3.87 -3.85
N PRO A 45 -5.58 -5.07 -4.29
CA PRO A 45 -5.61 -5.37 -5.72
C PRO A 45 -6.48 -4.32 -6.42
N LEU A 46 -6.12 -4.00 -7.66
CA LEU A 46 -6.89 -3.09 -8.51
C LEU A 46 -8.29 -3.69 -8.70
N LYS A 47 -9.29 -3.15 -7.99
CA LYS A 47 -10.68 -3.62 -8.13
C LYS A 47 -11.30 -3.00 -9.39
N PRO A 48 -12.07 -3.73 -10.20
CA PRO A 48 -12.81 -3.17 -11.33
C PRO A 48 -13.78 -2.07 -10.84
N LEU A 49 -14.08 -1.06 -11.66
CA LEU A 49 -14.90 0.07 -11.23
C LEU A 49 -16.31 -0.36 -10.80
N ARG A 50 -16.84 -1.44 -11.40
CA ARG A 50 -18.09 -2.12 -10.98
C ARG A 50 -18.21 -2.38 -9.48
N TRP A 51 -17.11 -2.72 -8.80
CA TRP A 51 -17.12 -2.98 -7.35
C TRP A 51 -17.43 -1.74 -6.50
N TYR A 52 -17.24 -0.55 -7.06
CA TYR A 52 -17.48 0.71 -6.38
C TYR A 52 -18.90 1.24 -6.61
N ALA A 53 -19.69 0.62 -7.49
CA ALA A 53 -21.07 1.02 -7.78
C ALA A 53 -21.98 1.01 -6.51
N PRO A 54 -21.96 0.00 -5.62
CA PRO A 54 -22.79 0.00 -4.41
C PRO A 54 -22.36 1.08 -3.42
N TRP A 55 -21.06 1.37 -3.34
CA TRP A 55 -20.48 2.37 -2.45
C TRP A 55 -20.82 3.81 -2.88
N ARG A 56 -21.24 4.02 -4.13
CA ARG A 56 -21.69 5.34 -4.61
C ARG A 56 -22.94 5.84 -3.89
N PHE A 57 -23.91 4.95 -3.64
CA PHE A 57 -25.10 5.30 -2.85
C PHE A 57 -24.72 5.79 -1.45
N LEU A 58 -23.67 5.23 -0.85
CA LEU A 58 -23.15 5.64 0.45
C LEU A 58 -22.34 6.95 0.38
N SER A 59 -21.61 7.21 -0.71
CA SER A 59 -20.86 8.46 -0.87
C SER A 59 -21.72 9.70 -1.04
N PHE A 60 -22.94 9.54 -1.58
CA PHE A 60 -23.93 10.61 -1.67
C PHE A 60 -24.27 11.15 -0.27
N LEU A 61 -24.27 10.27 0.74
CA LEU A 61 -24.53 10.63 2.14
C LEU A 61 -23.34 11.29 2.83
N VAL A 62 -22.11 11.15 2.31
CA VAL A 62 -20.86 11.59 2.98
C VAL A 62 -20.12 12.71 2.22
N ASN A 63 -20.59 13.12 1.03
CA ASN A 63 -20.00 14.18 0.21
C ASN A 63 -18.47 14.10 0.05
N ARG A 64 -17.96 12.89 -0.20
CA ARG A 64 -16.54 12.64 -0.46
C ARG A 64 -16.35 11.93 -1.80
N SER A 65 -16.50 12.67 -2.89
CA SER A 65 -16.36 12.19 -4.27
C SER A 65 -14.96 11.65 -4.59
N HIS A 66 -13.91 12.13 -3.91
CA HIS A 66 -12.54 11.60 -4.04
C HIS A 66 -12.38 10.15 -3.54
N LEU A 67 -13.37 9.59 -2.81
CA LEU A 67 -13.30 8.21 -2.33
C LEU A 67 -13.34 7.17 -3.46
N PHE A 68 -13.85 7.52 -4.63
CA PHE A 68 -13.88 6.63 -5.80
C PHE A 68 -12.56 6.62 -6.56
N GLY A 69 -11.76 7.67 -6.41
CA GLY A 69 -10.44 7.77 -7.00
C GLY A 69 -10.41 7.55 -8.51
N ALA A 70 -11.47 7.89 -9.25
CA ALA A 70 -11.50 7.72 -10.70
C ALA A 70 -12.10 8.96 -11.38
N TYR A 71 -11.38 9.48 -12.38
CA TYR A 71 -11.77 10.66 -13.14
C TYR A 71 -11.73 10.37 -14.64
N VAL A 72 -12.69 10.96 -15.34
CA VAL A 72 -12.92 10.81 -16.77
C VAL A 72 -12.63 12.12 -17.47
N PHE A 73 -11.96 12.05 -18.61
CA PHE A 73 -11.80 13.14 -19.55
C PHE A 73 -12.84 13.02 -20.66
N GLY A 74 -13.76 13.98 -20.72
CA GLY A 74 -14.74 14.12 -21.78
C GLY A 74 -14.40 15.27 -22.73
N GLN A 75 -14.55 15.04 -24.02
CA GLN A 75 -14.48 16.06 -25.06
C GLN A 75 -15.64 15.83 -26.04
N ASP A 76 -16.40 16.88 -26.37
CA ASP A 76 -17.52 16.82 -27.32
C ASP A 76 -18.55 15.71 -26.99
N ASN A 77 -18.87 15.55 -25.70
CA ASN A 77 -19.76 14.53 -25.15
C ASN A 77 -19.32 13.07 -25.38
N LYS A 78 -18.02 12.85 -25.67
CA LYS A 78 -17.42 11.52 -25.81
C LYS A 78 -16.33 11.28 -24.79
N LEU A 79 -16.21 10.03 -24.33
CA LEU A 79 -15.18 9.61 -23.40
C LEU A 79 -13.85 9.44 -24.15
N ARG A 80 -12.81 10.14 -23.69
CA ARG A 80 -11.49 10.15 -24.33
C ARG A 80 -10.38 9.61 -23.43
N GLY A 81 -10.57 9.61 -22.11
CA GLY A 81 -9.59 9.05 -21.19
C GLY A 81 -10.10 8.88 -19.78
N ILE A 82 -9.40 8.07 -19.01
CA ILE A 82 -9.67 7.79 -17.61
C ILE A 82 -8.37 7.74 -16.81
N VAL A 83 -8.42 8.26 -15.59
CA VAL A 83 -7.36 8.07 -14.60
C VAL A 83 -7.96 7.48 -13.33
N LYS A 84 -7.28 6.48 -12.79
CA LYS A 84 -7.59 5.86 -11.51
C LYS A 84 -6.46 6.14 -10.53
N ILE A 85 -6.84 6.49 -9.31
CA ILE A 85 -5.96 6.85 -8.21
C ILE A 85 -6.48 6.25 -6.90
N SER A 86 -5.59 5.99 -5.95
CA SER A 86 -5.98 5.50 -4.64
C SER A 86 -5.03 5.94 -3.53
N PRO A 87 -5.50 6.05 -2.27
CA PRO A 87 -4.62 6.35 -1.16
C PRO A 87 -3.71 5.16 -0.85
N PHE A 88 -2.40 5.41 -0.83
CA PHE A 88 -1.38 4.40 -0.55
C PHE A 88 -1.32 4.11 0.96
N ASN A 89 -1.21 5.15 1.79
CA ASN A 89 -1.18 5.09 3.25
C ASN A 89 -2.50 5.57 3.89
N ARG A 90 -2.69 5.26 5.17
CA ARG A 90 -3.92 5.61 5.92
C ARG A 90 -4.03 7.09 6.24
N THR A 91 -2.92 7.80 6.39
CA THR A 91 -2.89 9.25 6.55
C THR A 91 -3.25 9.98 5.26
N ARG A 92 -3.31 9.29 4.12
CA ARG A 92 -3.61 9.83 2.78
C ARG A 92 -2.64 10.93 2.35
N THR A 93 -1.43 10.92 2.89
CA THR A 93 -0.35 11.84 2.46
C THR A 93 0.34 11.32 1.20
N THR A 94 0.32 10.00 0.97
CA THR A 94 0.84 9.37 -0.24
C THR A 94 -0.32 8.76 -1.02
N TRP A 95 -0.43 9.12 -2.29
CA TRP A 95 -1.42 8.62 -3.24
C TRP A 95 -0.72 7.90 -4.38
N ARG A 96 -1.44 6.97 -5.01
CA ARG A 96 -0.96 6.20 -6.14
C ARG A 96 -1.80 6.54 -7.37
N VAL A 97 -1.16 6.72 -8.52
CA VAL A 97 -1.80 6.62 -9.82
C VAL A 97 -1.84 5.14 -10.16
N ASP A 98 -3.04 4.57 -10.11
CA ASP A 98 -3.29 3.16 -10.39
C ASP A 98 -3.27 2.88 -11.89
N ARG A 99 -3.87 3.77 -12.69
CA ARG A 99 -3.93 3.64 -14.15
C ARG A 99 -4.21 4.98 -14.82
N VAL A 100 -3.68 5.16 -16.03
CA VAL A 100 -4.13 6.15 -17.00
C VAL A 100 -4.40 5.39 -18.30
N ALA A 101 -5.63 5.47 -18.83
CA ALA A 101 -6.00 4.89 -20.12
C ALA A 101 -6.61 5.99 -20.99
N ILE A 102 -6.21 6.03 -22.27
CA ILE A 102 -6.55 7.09 -23.21
C ILE A 102 -6.94 6.45 -24.53
N VAL A 103 -7.96 6.97 -25.20
CA VAL A 103 -8.54 6.37 -26.40
C VAL A 103 -8.28 7.26 -27.61
N ASP A 104 -7.70 6.66 -28.65
CA ASP A 104 -7.49 7.33 -29.94
C ASP A 104 -8.80 7.63 -30.67
N GLU A 105 -9.74 6.68 -30.66
CA GLU A 105 -11.09 6.86 -31.21
C GLU A 105 -12.13 7.15 -30.11
N PRO A 106 -12.95 8.19 -30.26
CA PRO A 106 -13.82 8.60 -29.18
C PRO A 106 -15.03 7.66 -29.10
N VAL A 107 -15.15 6.93 -27.99
CA VAL A 107 -16.29 6.05 -27.74
C VAL A 107 -17.52 6.92 -27.44
N SER A 108 -18.54 6.86 -28.30
CA SER A 108 -19.81 7.52 -28.07
C SER A 108 -20.54 6.87 -26.89
N LEU A 109 -21.08 7.70 -26.00
CA LEU A 109 -21.80 7.24 -24.80
C LEU A 109 -23.21 6.73 -25.11
N ASP A 110 -23.65 6.80 -26.38
CA ASP A 110 -24.91 6.26 -26.87
C ASP A 110 -24.66 5.58 -28.24
N GLU A 111 -25.09 4.34 -28.41
CA GLU A 111 -25.34 3.73 -29.72
C GLU A 111 -26.87 3.62 -29.86
N PRO A 112 -27.42 4.05 -31.01
CA PRO A 112 -27.66 3.04 -32.02
C PRO A 112 -27.19 3.46 -33.41
N VAL A 113 -26.71 2.45 -34.14
CA VAL A 113 -26.63 2.36 -35.60
C VAL A 113 -27.62 3.29 -36.34
N SER A 114 -27.07 4.27 -37.05
CA SER A 114 -27.59 4.70 -38.36
C SER A 114 -26.48 5.39 -39.14
N LEU A 115 -26.15 4.80 -40.29
CA LEU A 115 -25.39 5.42 -41.38
C LEU A 115 -26.14 6.67 -41.83
N ASP A 116 -25.52 7.84 -41.73
CA ASP A 116 -25.76 8.95 -42.65
C ASP A 116 -24.51 9.85 -42.68
N GLU A 117 -23.76 9.70 -43.78
CA GLU A 117 -22.65 10.56 -44.18
C GLU A 117 -23.19 11.95 -44.54
N SER A 118 -23.13 12.93 -43.62
CA SER A 118 -22.90 14.33 -43.98
C SER A 118 -22.82 15.21 -42.74
N ALA A 119 -21.64 15.32 -42.15
CA ALA A 119 -21.28 16.50 -41.38
C ALA A 119 -19.87 16.90 -41.80
N ILE A 120 -19.76 18.12 -42.31
CA ILE A 120 -18.51 18.74 -42.77
C ILE A 120 -17.54 18.73 -41.58
N ALA A 121 -16.54 17.85 -41.64
CA ALA A 121 -15.50 17.74 -40.65
C ALA A 121 -14.70 19.05 -40.62
N VAL A 122 -14.93 19.86 -39.59
CA VAL A 122 -13.93 20.85 -39.17
C VAL A 122 -12.78 20.03 -38.62
N ASP A 123 -11.72 19.95 -39.41
CA ASP A 123 -10.48 19.23 -39.14
C ASP A 123 -9.80 19.87 -37.92
N THR A 124 -10.26 19.45 -36.74
CA THR A 124 -9.69 19.86 -35.46
C THR A 124 -8.87 18.68 -34.99
N ALA A 125 -7.55 18.79 -35.13
CA ALA A 125 -6.63 17.74 -34.74
C ALA A 125 -6.94 17.30 -33.29
N PRO A 126 -7.16 15.99 -33.04
CA PRO A 126 -7.31 15.48 -31.69
C PRO A 126 -6.13 15.95 -30.84
N LEU A 127 -6.39 16.36 -29.59
CA LEU A 127 -5.30 16.59 -28.64
C LEU A 127 -4.45 15.31 -28.60
N PRO A 128 -3.11 15.42 -28.66
CA PRO A 128 -2.26 14.24 -28.60
C PRO A 128 -2.53 13.52 -27.27
N LEU A 129 -2.46 12.18 -27.28
CA LEU A 129 -2.72 11.32 -26.12
C LEU A 129 -1.97 11.81 -24.87
N SER A 130 -0.73 12.28 -25.03
CA SER A 130 0.10 12.86 -23.97
C SER A 130 -0.56 14.04 -23.25
N ASP A 131 -1.31 14.87 -23.97
CA ASP A 131 -1.93 16.07 -23.42
C ASP A 131 -3.16 15.70 -22.60
N ILE A 132 -3.98 14.76 -23.07
CA ILE A 132 -5.14 14.25 -22.33
C ILE A 132 -4.68 13.62 -21.00
N GLY A 133 -3.65 12.77 -21.06
CA GLY A 133 -3.06 12.15 -19.86
C GLY A 133 -2.51 13.18 -18.89
N SER A 134 -1.81 14.21 -19.41
CA SER A 134 -1.26 15.28 -18.60
C SER A 134 -2.34 16.13 -17.93
N HIS A 135 -3.44 16.41 -18.64
CA HIS A 135 -4.60 17.11 -18.08
C HIS A 135 -5.27 16.31 -16.97
N LEU A 136 -5.46 15.00 -17.15
CA LEU A 136 -6.02 14.11 -16.13
C LEU A 136 -5.14 14.04 -14.87
N LEU A 137 -3.84 13.87 -15.05
CA LEU A 137 -2.87 13.84 -13.95
C LEU A 137 -2.85 15.16 -13.20
N ARG A 138 -2.77 16.28 -13.92
CA ARG A 138 -2.78 17.63 -13.33
C ARG A 138 -4.05 17.88 -12.51
N TYR A 139 -5.20 17.50 -13.05
CA TYR A 139 -6.47 17.59 -12.34
C TYR A 139 -6.45 16.80 -11.03
N CYS A 140 -5.89 15.59 -11.03
CA CYS A 140 -5.73 14.80 -9.81
C CYS A 140 -4.85 15.49 -8.77
N PHE A 141 -3.72 16.08 -9.20
CA PHE A 141 -2.78 16.78 -8.31
C PHE A 141 -3.38 18.03 -7.67
N GLU A 142 -4.28 18.70 -8.38
CA GLU A 142 -4.97 19.90 -7.91
C GLU A 142 -6.19 19.56 -7.04
N THR A 143 -6.90 18.48 -7.37
CA THR A 143 -8.14 18.09 -6.67
C THR A 143 -7.85 17.37 -5.34
N VAL A 144 -6.82 16.53 -5.31
CA VAL A 144 -6.46 15.76 -4.10
C VAL A 144 -5.45 16.53 -3.26
N TRP A 145 -5.98 17.48 -2.50
CA TRP A 145 -5.23 18.36 -1.60
C TRP A 145 -4.51 17.65 -0.44
N GLU A 146 -4.92 16.44 -0.04
CA GLU A 146 -4.22 15.68 0.99
C GLU A 146 -2.90 15.06 0.49
N ALA A 147 -2.76 14.88 -0.84
CA ALA A 147 -1.65 14.17 -1.46
C ALA A 147 -0.38 15.02 -1.49
N ARG A 148 0.58 14.73 -0.60
CA ARG A 148 1.92 15.33 -0.63
C ARG A 148 2.85 14.62 -1.61
N THR A 149 2.63 13.33 -1.79
CA THR A 149 3.45 12.45 -2.61
C THR A 149 2.57 11.60 -3.50
N TRP A 150 2.96 11.46 -4.76
CA TRP A 150 2.35 10.59 -5.74
C TRP A 150 3.31 9.47 -6.11
N LEU A 151 2.77 8.26 -6.18
CA LEU A 151 3.45 7.03 -6.57
C LEU A 151 2.79 6.48 -7.83
N LEU A 152 3.56 5.78 -8.65
CA LEU A 152 3.02 4.98 -9.74
C LEU A 152 3.94 3.82 -10.06
N GLU A 153 3.37 2.87 -10.78
CA GLU A 153 4.04 1.72 -11.35
C GLU A 153 3.78 1.72 -12.86
N VAL A 154 4.81 1.51 -13.66
CA VAL A 154 4.70 1.45 -15.13
C VAL A 154 5.62 0.37 -15.67
N ASN A 155 5.17 -0.37 -16.68
CA ASN A 155 6.02 -1.36 -17.36
C ASN A 155 7.22 -0.66 -18.00
N VAL A 156 8.42 -1.21 -17.84
CA VAL A 156 9.64 -0.63 -18.43
C VAL A 156 9.59 -0.60 -19.96
N ASN A 157 8.81 -1.49 -20.58
CA ASN A 157 8.62 -1.55 -22.02
C ASN A 157 7.63 -0.51 -22.56
N ASP A 158 6.80 0.10 -21.70
CA ASP A 158 5.82 1.11 -22.09
C ASP A 158 6.44 2.51 -22.12
N ASN A 159 7.05 2.82 -23.27
CA ASN A 159 7.75 4.10 -23.47
C ASN A 159 6.80 5.31 -23.49
N GLU A 160 5.53 5.12 -23.86
CA GLU A 160 4.55 6.20 -23.96
C GLU A 160 4.09 6.66 -22.58
N LEU A 161 3.67 5.72 -21.73
CA LEU A 161 3.32 6.04 -20.34
C LEU A 161 4.55 6.54 -19.57
N LEU A 162 5.73 5.96 -19.79
CA LEU A 162 6.98 6.47 -19.20
C LEU A 162 7.25 7.93 -19.61
N ALA A 163 7.06 8.27 -20.88
CA ALA A 163 7.22 9.64 -21.36
C ALA A 163 6.18 10.57 -20.72
N LEU A 164 4.91 10.17 -20.67
CA LEU A 164 3.83 10.92 -20.03
C LEU A 164 4.15 11.23 -18.56
N TYR A 165 4.58 10.24 -17.79
CA TYR A 165 4.90 10.42 -16.37
C TYR A 165 6.14 11.28 -16.16
N ARG A 166 7.19 11.11 -16.97
CA ARG A 166 8.39 11.97 -16.91
C ARG A 166 8.06 13.43 -17.23
N GLN A 167 7.24 13.68 -18.26
CA GLN A 167 6.77 15.03 -18.61
C GLN A 167 5.97 15.67 -17.47
N ASN A 168 5.22 14.84 -16.73
CA ASN A 168 4.49 15.24 -15.53
C ASN A 168 5.34 15.23 -14.25
N GLY A 169 6.67 15.21 -14.34
CA GLY A 169 7.58 15.42 -13.22
C GLY A 169 7.75 14.22 -12.28
N PHE A 170 7.34 13.01 -12.68
CA PHE A 170 7.68 11.80 -11.95
C PHE A 170 9.14 11.43 -12.14
N GLN A 171 9.77 11.00 -11.05
CA GLN A 171 11.16 10.56 -11.00
C GLN A 171 11.22 9.05 -10.68
N PRO A 172 12.15 8.30 -11.29
CA PRO A 172 12.34 6.88 -10.98
C PRO A 172 12.75 6.70 -9.51
N LEU A 173 12.21 5.67 -8.86
CA LEU A 173 12.45 5.37 -7.46
C LEU A 173 13.08 3.99 -7.25
N ALA A 174 12.51 2.94 -7.85
CA ALA A 174 12.99 1.57 -7.74
C ALA A 174 12.46 0.72 -8.90
N HIS A 175 13.20 -0.31 -9.30
CA HIS A 175 12.68 -1.34 -10.21
C HIS A 175 12.04 -2.46 -9.42
N ILE A 176 10.97 -3.01 -9.99
CA ILE A 176 10.24 -4.15 -9.44
C ILE A 176 10.26 -5.24 -10.48
N THR A 177 10.57 -6.45 -10.04
CA THR A 177 10.51 -7.65 -10.84
C THR A 177 9.48 -8.58 -10.23
N TYR A 178 8.50 -8.97 -11.02
CA TYR A 178 7.51 -9.97 -10.63
C TYR A 178 7.99 -11.33 -11.07
N TRP A 179 7.84 -12.27 -10.14
CA TRP A 179 8.28 -13.65 -10.29
C TRP A 179 7.07 -14.55 -10.15
N GLU A 180 7.03 -15.59 -10.97
CA GLU A 180 6.07 -16.68 -10.90
C GLU A 180 6.81 -17.97 -10.57
N ILE A 181 6.26 -18.71 -9.62
CA ILE A 181 6.78 -20.01 -9.21
C ILE A 181 5.79 -21.07 -9.66
N ASP A 182 6.27 -22.00 -10.48
CA ASP A 182 5.50 -23.13 -10.99
C ASP A 182 4.95 -23.98 -9.82
N PRO A 183 3.67 -24.40 -9.83
CA PRO A 183 3.13 -25.36 -8.88
C PRO A 183 3.98 -26.63 -8.68
N ALA A 184 4.64 -27.17 -9.70
CA ALA A 184 5.50 -28.35 -9.55
C ALA A 184 6.69 -28.06 -8.61
N LEU A 185 7.28 -26.87 -8.73
CA LEU A 185 8.35 -26.41 -7.86
C LEU A 185 7.85 -26.15 -6.43
N LEU A 186 6.66 -25.56 -6.28
CA LEU A 186 6.03 -25.38 -4.97
C LEU A 186 5.80 -26.70 -4.24
N GLN A 187 5.40 -27.75 -4.96
CA GLN A 187 5.26 -29.09 -4.35
C GLN A 187 6.59 -29.57 -3.78
N SER A 188 7.70 -29.44 -4.53
CA SER A 188 9.02 -29.85 -4.05
C SER A 188 9.51 -29.03 -2.85
N LEU A 189 9.17 -27.73 -2.79
CA LEU A 189 9.51 -26.86 -1.67
C LEU A 189 8.74 -27.20 -0.41
N ALA A 190 7.50 -27.65 -0.55
CA ALA A 190 6.66 -27.96 0.58
C ALA A 190 7.02 -29.29 1.26
N ASP A 191 7.73 -30.19 0.58
CA ASP A 191 8.28 -31.41 1.17
C ASP A 191 9.34 -31.12 2.25
N ARG A 192 9.98 -29.94 2.18
CA ARG A 192 10.95 -29.50 3.18
C ARG A 192 10.25 -28.98 4.44
N GLU A 193 10.63 -29.52 5.59
CA GLU A 193 10.21 -28.95 6.87
C GLU A 193 10.98 -27.64 7.15
N PRO A 194 10.29 -26.49 7.27
CA PRO A 194 10.94 -25.21 7.47
C PRO A 194 11.35 -25.03 8.93
N ASN A 195 12.57 -24.58 9.15
CA ASN A 195 13.07 -24.23 10.47
C ASN A 195 12.82 -22.74 10.75
N LEU A 196 11.60 -22.43 11.19
CA LEU A 196 11.18 -21.07 11.52
C LEU A 196 11.05 -20.91 13.04
N PRO A 197 12.00 -20.23 13.71
CA PRO A 197 11.90 -20.00 15.14
C PRO A 197 10.76 -19.02 15.46
N ASN A 198 9.82 -19.42 16.33
CA ASN A 198 8.71 -18.56 16.78
C ASN A 198 7.93 -17.89 15.64
N LEU A 199 7.40 -18.68 14.71
CA LEU A 199 6.40 -18.20 13.77
C LEU A 199 5.11 -17.85 14.52
N LEU A 200 4.68 -16.60 14.43
CA LEU A 200 3.51 -16.08 15.13
C LEU A 200 2.50 -15.48 14.12
N PRO A 201 1.19 -15.60 14.41
CA PRO A 201 0.17 -14.95 13.60
C PRO A 201 0.22 -13.43 13.81
N VAL A 202 -0.14 -12.68 12.77
CA VAL A 202 -0.09 -11.22 12.80
C VAL A 202 -1.28 -10.66 13.59
N SER A 203 -1.01 -9.79 14.56
CA SER A 203 -2.03 -9.04 15.30
C SER A 203 -1.74 -7.53 15.28
N ASN A 204 -2.77 -6.74 15.62
CA ASN A 204 -2.65 -5.29 15.81
C ASN A 204 -1.64 -4.89 16.90
N ALA A 205 -1.35 -5.79 17.85
CA ALA A 205 -0.32 -5.60 18.86
C ALA A 205 1.09 -5.58 18.24
N ASP A 206 1.29 -6.30 17.14
CA ASP A 206 2.60 -6.52 16.52
C ASP A 206 2.93 -5.45 15.46
N ALA A 207 2.02 -4.51 15.22
CA ALA A 207 2.18 -3.43 14.24
C ALA A 207 3.51 -2.68 14.40
N GLN A 208 4.01 -2.52 15.63
CA GLN A 208 5.30 -1.86 15.88
C GLN A 208 6.48 -2.69 15.39
N LEU A 209 6.44 -4.01 15.59
CA LEU A 209 7.47 -4.93 15.11
C LEU A 209 7.48 -4.97 13.58
N LEU A 210 6.30 -5.02 12.96
CA LEU A 210 6.17 -5.00 11.51
C LEU A 210 6.63 -3.68 10.90
N TYR A 211 6.30 -2.55 11.52
CA TYR A 211 6.79 -1.23 11.09
C TYR A 211 8.32 -1.13 11.17
N GLN A 212 8.93 -1.68 12.23
CA GLN A 212 10.38 -1.74 12.36
C GLN A 212 11.03 -2.61 11.28
N LEU A 213 10.43 -3.77 10.98
CA LEU A 213 10.89 -4.66 9.92
C LEU A 213 10.79 -3.98 8.54
N ASP A 214 9.66 -3.36 8.22
CA ASP A 214 9.43 -2.60 6.98
C ASP A 214 10.43 -1.45 6.83
N THR A 215 10.71 -0.77 7.93
CA THR A 215 11.79 0.23 7.99
C THR A 215 13.12 -0.45 7.64
N MET A 216 13.57 -1.49 8.33
CA MET A 216 14.87 -2.13 8.03
C MET A 216 14.99 -2.66 6.60
N PHE A 217 13.87 -3.07 6.01
CA PHE A 217 13.77 -3.63 4.67
C PHE A 217 13.95 -2.59 3.54
N MET A 218 13.44 -1.36 3.71
CA MET A 218 13.45 -0.35 2.64
C MET A 218 14.62 0.63 2.78
N PRO A 219 15.15 1.21 1.68
CA PRO A 219 16.07 2.34 1.73
C PRO A 219 15.40 3.63 2.24
N PRO A 220 16.14 4.59 2.82
CA PRO A 220 15.58 5.83 3.37
C PRO A 220 14.72 6.64 2.39
N LEU A 221 15.12 6.73 1.12
CA LEU A 221 14.37 7.46 0.09
C LEU A 221 13.00 6.83 -0.16
N VAL A 222 12.95 5.49 -0.31
CA VAL A 222 11.70 4.74 -0.52
C VAL A 222 10.78 4.90 0.69
N ARG A 223 11.33 4.79 1.91
CA ARG A 223 10.56 5.00 3.16
C ARG A 223 9.91 6.38 3.19
N GLN A 224 10.65 7.42 2.83
CA GLN A 224 10.15 8.79 2.82
C GLN A 224 9.00 8.96 1.82
N VAL A 225 9.13 8.39 0.62
CA VAL A 225 8.09 8.47 -0.40
C VAL A 225 6.83 7.70 0.04
N PHE A 226 7.01 6.53 0.63
CA PHE A 226 5.90 5.68 1.10
C PHE A 226 5.15 6.32 2.27
N ASP A 227 5.87 7.07 3.12
CA ASP A 227 5.33 7.79 4.29
C ASP A 227 4.42 6.90 5.15
N ARG A 228 4.84 5.63 5.33
CA ARG A 228 4.09 4.66 6.13
C ARG A 228 4.28 4.95 7.61
N HIS A 229 3.21 4.79 8.36
CA HIS A 229 3.18 4.93 9.81
C HIS A 229 2.72 3.65 10.50
N LEU A 230 2.89 3.61 11.82
CA LEU A 230 2.42 2.49 12.65
C LEU A 230 0.93 2.15 12.43
N SER A 231 0.11 3.15 12.13
CA SER A 231 -1.30 2.93 11.83
C SER A 231 -1.50 2.08 10.58
N ASP A 232 -0.61 2.11 9.58
CA ASP A 232 -0.77 1.36 8.33
C ASP A 232 -0.67 -0.16 8.52
N PHE A 233 0.03 -0.60 9.57
CA PHE A 233 0.22 -2.01 9.90
C PHE A 233 -0.87 -2.58 10.81
N LYS A 234 -1.83 -1.76 11.22
CA LYS A 234 -2.99 -2.22 11.98
C LYS A 234 -4.10 -2.62 11.00
N THR A 235 -4.93 -3.59 11.31
CA THR A 235 -6.22 -3.80 10.63
C THR A 235 -7.31 -3.10 11.44
N SER A 236 -8.12 -2.25 10.80
CA SER A 236 -9.31 -1.71 11.46
C SER A 236 -10.33 -2.83 11.62
N LEU A 237 -11.11 -2.83 12.70
CA LEU A 237 -12.16 -3.84 12.91
C LEU A 237 -13.23 -3.80 11.80
N ILE A 238 -13.45 -2.62 11.20
CA ILE A 238 -14.36 -2.44 10.06
C ILE A 238 -13.73 -3.00 8.79
N ASP A 239 -12.42 -2.79 8.59
CA ASP A 239 -11.67 -3.36 7.46
C ASP A 239 -11.72 -4.89 7.55
N SER A 240 -11.48 -5.49 8.73
CA SER A 240 -11.54 -6.96 8.90
C SER A 240 -12.93 -7.56 8.66
N LEU A 241 -14.01 -6.81 8.96
CA LEU A 241 -15.38 -7.27 8.66
C LEU A 241 -15.69 -7.18 7.16
N LEU A 242 -15.28 -6.09 6.51
CA LEU A 242 -15.40 -5.94 5.05
C LEU A 242 -14.55 -6.95 4.30
N ASP A 243 -13.34 -7.23 4.79
CA ASP A 243 -12.46 -8.26 4.26
C ASP A 243 -13.05 -9.65 4.50
N GLY A 244 -13.71 -9.92 5.63
CA GLY A 244 -14.43 -11.17 5.86
C GLY A 244 -15.56 -11.41 4.84
N VAL A 245 -16.38 -10.39 4.56
CA VAL A 245 -17.45 -10.47 3.54
C VAL A 245 -16.86 -10.62 2.13
N LYS A 246 -15.77 -9.91 1.84
CA LYS A 246 -15.05 -9.97 0.56
C LYS A 246 -14.40 -11.32 0.32
N ASN A 247 -13.75 -11.87 1.34
CA ASN A 247 -13.09 -13.18 1.30
C ASN A 247 -14.11 -14.29 1.09
N TRP A 248 -15.30 -14.16 1.69
CA TRP A 248 -16.42 -15.06 1.45
C TRP A 248 -16.96 -14.96 0.02
N LEU A 249 -17.13 -13.74 -0.53
CA LEU A 249 -17.62 -13.54 -1.91
C LEU A 249 -16.61 -13.97 -2.98
N ASN A 250 -15.32 -13.70 -2.78
CA ASN A 250 -14.28 -13.94 -3.77
C ASN A 250 -13.53 -15.26 -3.57
N GLN A 251 -13.87 -16.02 -2.52
CA GLN A 251 -13.14 -17.20 -2.08
C GLN A 251 -11.62 -16.96 -1.96
N LEU A 252 -11.25 -15.74 -1.57
CA LEU A 252 -9.87 -15.34 -1.33
C LEU A 252 -9.59 -15.49 0.15
N GLU A 253 -8.54 -16.21 0.51
CA GLU A 253 -8.11 -16.37 1.89
C GLU A 253 -6.76 -15.71 2.09
N VAL A 254 -6.65 -14.84 3.10
CA VAL A 254 -5.41 -14.15 3.40
C VAL A 254 -4.79 -14.77 4.64
N VAL A 255 -3.59 -15.31 4.49
CA VAL A 255 -2.79 -15.90 5.58
C VAL A 255 -1.54 -15.06 5.76
N SER A 256 -1.27 -14.62 6.98
CA SER A 256 -0.08 -13.82 7.30
C SER A 256 0.59 -14.29 8.58
N GLY A 257 1.90 -14.17 8.61
CA GLY A 257 2.73 -14.59 9.73
C GLY A 257 4.03 -13.80 9.80
N TYR A 258 4.60 -13.71 10.99
CA TYR A 258 5.91 -13.09 11.19
C TYR A 258 6.78 -13.92 12.12
N ILE A 259 8.09 -13.76 11.97
CA ILE A 259 9.11 -14.51 12.72
C ILE A 259 9.67 -13.58 13.78
N PHE A 260 9.53 -14.01 15.04
CA PHE A 260 9.99 -13.24 16.18
C PHE A 260 11.32 -13.77 16.74
N GLU A 261 12.33 -12.91 16.77
CA GLU A 261 13.59 -13.23 17.41
C GLU A 261 13.60 -12.77 18.88
N SER A 262 13.68 -13.72 19.80
CA SER A 262 13.63 -13.45 21.24
C SER A 262 14.82 -12.64 21.76
N GLN A 263 16.00 -12.80 21.15
CA GLN A 263 17.23 -12.12 21.57
C GLN A 263 17.16 -10.61 21.34
N ARG A 264 16.76 -10.19 20.13
CA ARG A 264 16.65 -8.78 19.75
C ARG A 264 15.27 -8.19 20.03
N LYS A 265 14.29 -9.02 20.38
CA LYS A 265 12.88 -8.66 20.54
C LYS A 265 12.34 -7.94 19.31
N ALA A 266 12.67 -8.45 18.13
CA ALA A 266 12.35 -7.82 16.85
C ALA A 266 11.73 -8.85 15.90
N ALA A 267 10.88 -8.38 14.98
CA ALA A 267 10.48 -9.18 13.83
C ALA A 267 11.64 -9.22 12.82
N ILE A 268 11.99 -10.42 12.37
CA ILE A 268 13.10 -10.64 11.42
C ILE A 268 12.61 -11.10 10.03
N GLY A 269 11.37 -11.57 9.94
CA GLY A 269 10.71 -11.94 8.70
C GLY A 269 9.20 -11.79 8.83
N TYR A 270 8.56 -11.53 7.70
CA TYR A 270 7.12 -11.40 7.54
C TYR A 270 6.72 -11.96 6.19
N PHE A 271 5.61 -12.68 6.15
CA PHE A 271 4.99 -13.08 4.90
C PHE A 271 3.48 -12.89 4.98
N GLN A 272 2.89 -12.69 3.82
CA GLN A 272 1.46 -12.69 3.62
C GLN A 272 1.15 -13.33 2.27
N ILE A 273 0.18 -14.23 2.26
CA ILE A 273 -0.27 -14.95 1.07
C ILE A 273 -1.75 -14.67 0.88
N GLN A 274 -2.13 -14.35 -0.35
CA GLN A 274 -3.50 -14.31 -0.80
C GLN A 274 -3.74 -15.58 -1.63
N LEU A 275 -4.49 -16.49 -1.04
CA LEU A 275 -4.82 -17.79 -1.61
C LEU A 275 -6.14 -17.69 -2.38
N CYS A 276 -6.20 -18.32 -3.54
CA CYS A 276 -7.39 -18.43 -4.36
C CYS A 276 -7.95 -19.85 -4.25
N ARG A 277 -9.16 -20.02 -3.71
CA ARG A 277 -9.75 -21.36 -3.55
C ARG A 277 -10.35 -21.92 -4.84
N ASP A 278 -10.70 -21.05 -5.77
CA ASP A 278 -11.47 -21.40 -6.98
C ASP A 278 -10.58 -21.89 -8.14
N GLY A 279 -9.25 -21.78 -8.03
CA GLY A 279 -8.38 -22.16 -9.14
C GLY A 279 -8.31 -21.10 -10.26
N SER A 280 -9.08 -20.01 -10.18
CA SER A 280 -9.22 -19.03 -11.27
C SER A 280 -8.04 -18.09 -11.45
N ARG A 281 -7.26 -17.83 -10.40
CA ARG A 281 -6.12 -16.89 -10.42
C ARG A 281 -4.94 -17.40 -9.59
N PRO A 282 -3.70 -17.11 -10.01
CA PRO A 282 -2.51 -17.50 -9.26
C PRO A 282 -2.53 -16.90 -7.84
N HIS A 283 -1.89 -17.59 -6.90
CA HIS A 283 -1.72 -17.09 -5.55
C HIS A 283 -0.76 -15.89 -5.56
N GLN A 284 -0.99 -14.92 -4.69
CA GLN A 284 -0.11 -13.76 -4.57
C GLN A 284 0.53 -13.73 -3.19
N ALA A 285 1.85 -13.56 -3.12
CA ALA A 285 2.58 -13.45 -1.87
C ALA A 285 3.38 -12.16 -1.77
N GLN A 286 3.38 -11.63 -0.55
CA GLN A 286 4.31 -10.63 -0.10
C GLN A 286 5.28 -11.26 0.91
N LEU A 287 6.55 -10.97 0.69
CA LEU A 287 7.63 -11.42 1.56
C LEU A 287 8.43 -10.20 2.01
N THR A 288 8.77 -10.12 3.28
CA THR A 288 9.63 -9.08 3.85
C THR A 288 10.60 -9.76 4.80
N VAL A 289 11.90 -9.66 4.51
CA VAL A 289 12.96 -10.28 5.30
C VAL A 289 13.95 -9.20 5.69
N ASN A 290 14.39 -9.24 6.95
CA ASN A 290 15.45 -8.35 7.40
C ASN A 290 16.74 -8.66 6.62
N PRO A 291 17.43 -7.66 6.03
CA PRO A 291 18.66 -7.88 5.26
C PRO A 291 19.77 -8.62 6.02
N SER A 292 19.76 -8.62 7.36
CA SER A 292 20.72 -9.40 8.17
C SER A 292 20.39 -10.90 8.28
N TYR A 293 19.22 -11.33 7.81
CA TYR A 293 18.66 -12.69 7.98
C TYR A 293 18.24 -13.31 6.64
N THR A 294 19.03 -13.11 5.59
CA THR A 294 18.74 -13.60 4.23
C THR A 294 18.59 -15.12 4.14
N TRP A 295 19.16 -15.87 5.10
CA TRP A 295 18.94 -17.31 5.23
C TRP A 295 17.47 -17.72 5.45
N LEU A 296 16.59 -16.77 5.84
CA LEU A 296 15.16 -17.02 6.02
C LEU A 296 14.40 -17.20 4.71
N TYR A 297 14.92 -16.76 3.56
CA TYR A 297 14.22 -16.87 2.28
C TYR A 297 13.76 -18.31 1.96
N PRO A 298 14.63 -19.33 1.98
CA PRO A 298 14.21 -20.72 1.74
C PRO A 298 13.23 -21.25 2.78
N GLU A 299 13.40 -20.90 4.06
CA GLU A 299 12.52 -21.38 5.13
C GLU A 299 11.11 -20.80 5.00
N LEU A 300 11.02 -19.50 4.72
CA LEU A 300 9.76 -18.81 4.46
C LEU A 300 9.09 -19.32 3.19
N MET A 301 9.86 -19.54 2.11
CA MET A 301 9.32 -20.07 0.87
C MET A 301 8.74 -21.47 1.05
N SER A 302 9.45 -22.35 1.78
CA SER A 302 8.97 -23.70 2.10
C SER A 302 7.69 -23.65 2.95
N GLN A 303 7.62 -22.75 3.93
CA GLN A 303 6.40 -22.54 4.73
C GLN A 303 5.21 -22.04 3.89
N MET A 304 5.44 -21.07 2.99
CA MET A 304 4.38 -20.59 2.09
C MET A 304 3.91 -21.71 1.15
N ALA A 305 4.84 -22.49 0.61
CA ALA A 305 4.51 -23.63 -0.24
C ALA A 305 3.65 -24.69 0.49
N ARG A 306 3.95 -24.98 1.77
CA ARG A 306 3.14 -25.88 2.60
C ARG A 306 1.72 -25.38 2.82
N ILE A 307 1.55 -24.07 3.03
CA ILE A 307 0.21 -23.45 3.16
C ILE A 307 -0.57 -23.59 1.84
N ILE A 308 0.12 -23.43 0.71
CA ILE A 308 -0.48 -23.51 -0.63
C ILE A 308 -0.85 -24.96 -1.02
N GLN A 309 -0.18 -25.98 -0.50
CA GLN A 309 -0.51 -27.38 -0.81
C GLN A 309 -1.96 -27.78 -0.45
N GLU A 310 -2.59 -27.09 0.50
CA GLU A 310 -3.99 -27.33 0.87
C GLU A 310 -4.99 -26.78 -0.16
N MET A 311 -4.51 -25.99 -1.13
CA MET A 311 -5.28 -25.29 -2.16
C MET A 311 -5.15 -25.99 -3.53
N PRO A 312 -6.02 -25.67 -4.52
CA PRO A 312 -5.86 -26.16 -5.87
C PRO A 312 -4.46 -25.86 -6.43
N THR A 313 -3.97 -26.71 -7.33
CA THR A 313 -2.65 -26.57 -7.95
C THR A 313 -2.59 -25.31 -8.80
N GLN A 314 -1.90 -24.29 -8.29
CA GLN A 314 -1.74 -22.98 -8.92
C GLN A 314 -0.33 -22.44 -8.70
N SER A 315 0.08 -21.49 -9.55
CA SER A 315 1.35 -20.80 -9.39
C SER A 315 1.31 -19.75 -8.28
N LEU A 316 2.49 -19.43 -7.76
CA LEU A 316 2.68 -18.39 -6.75
C LEU A 316 3.42 -17.20 -7.37
N GLN A 317 2.81 -16.03 -7.31
CA GLN A 317 3.39 -14.78 -7.78
C GLN A 317 3.89 -13.93 -6.62
N LEU A 318 5.09 -13.37 -6.74
CA LEU A 318 5.64 -12.43 -5.77
C LEU A 318 6.51 -11.34 -6.41
N ALA A 319 6.64 -10.21 -5.71
CA ALA A 319 7.48 -9.10 -6.12
C ALA A 319 8.86 -9.12 -5.44
N SER A 320 9.89 -8.79 -6.23
CA SER A 320 11.23 -8.44 -5.76
C SER A 320 11.58 -7.03 -6.19
N TYR A 321 12.30 -6.31 -5.34
CA TYR A 321 12.75 -4.94 -5.61
C TYR A 321 14.26 -4.94 -5.87
N ASP A 322 14.75 -4.00 -6.68
CA ASP A 322 16.18 -3.86 -7.02
C ASP A 322 17.10 -3.64 -5.80
N TYR A 323 16.59 -3.02 -4.74
CA TYR A 323 17.29 -2.84 -3.48
C TYR A 323 17.31 -4.10 -2.57
N GLN A 324 16.87 -5.26 -3.09
CA GLN A 324 16.90 -6.57 -2.41
C GLN A 324 17.55 -7.63 -3.31
N PRO A 325 18.85 -7.51 -3.60
CA PRO A 325 19.52 -8.41 -4.53
C PRO A 325 19.49 -9.87 -4.05
N GLU A 326 19.50 -10.12 -2.74
CA GLU A 326 19.53 -11.48 -2.20
C GLU A 326 18.21 -12.25 -2.42
N ARG A 327 17.08 -11.53 -2.46
CA ARG A 327 15.80 -12.13 -2.82
C ARG A 327 15.77 -12.51 -4.29
N GLU A 328 16.20 -11.57 -5.14
CA GLU A 328 16.21 -11.77 -6.57
C GLU A 328 17.12 -12.94 -6.96
N GLU A 329 18.31 -13.01 -6.34
CA GLU A 329 19.25 -14.11 -6.50
C GLU A 329 18.66 -15.44 -6.02
N TYR A 330 18.00 -15.45 -4.87
CA TYR A 330 17.33 -16.66 -4.37
C TYR A 330 16.24 -17.15 -5.33
N LEU A 331 15.41 -16.26 -5.87
CA LEU A 331 14.34 -16.62 -6.82
C LEU A 331 14.90 -17.14 -8.15
N LYS A 332 16.00 -16.55 -8.63
CA LYS A 332 16.72 -17.05 -9.81
C LYS A 332 17.29 -18.46 -9.57
N GLN A 333 17.92 -18.69 -8.42
CA GLN A 333 18.47 -20.00 -8.05
C GLN A 333 17.39 -21.05 -7.88
N LEU A 334 16.22 -20.64 -7.37
CA LEU A 334 15.06 -21.50 -7.23
C LEU A 334 14.49 -21.93 -8.59
N GLY A 335 14.72 -21.14 -9.66
CA GLY A 335 14.16 -21.39 -10.99
C GLY A 335 12.79 -20.75 -11.20
N ALA A 336 12.50 -19.64 -10.51
CA ALA A 336 11.28 -18.88 -10.73
C ALA A 336 11.34 -18.12 -12.07
N ASP A 337 10.19 -18.00 -12.74
CA ASP A 337 10.07 -17.30 -14.01
C ASP A 337 9.81 -15.82 -13.79
N ARG A 338 10.43 -14.97 -14.61
CA ARG A 338 10.22 -13.53 -14.57
C ARG A 338 9.08 -13.16 -15.52
N ILE A 339 7.95 -12.75 -14.95
CA ILE A 339 6.71 -12.45 -15.71
C ILE A 339 6.59 -10.97 -16.08
N ALA A 340 7.05 -10.07 -15.22
CA ALA A 340 6.95 -8.63 -15.47
C ALA A 340 8.10 -7.86 -14.85
N HIS A 341 8.40 -6.71 -15.46
CA HIS A 341 9.37 -5.75 -14.94
C HIS A 341 8.84 -4.33 -15.04
N THR A 342 8.72 -3.68 -13.89
CA THR A 342 8.11 -2.37 -13.78
C THR A 342 9.06 -1.39 -13.10
N LEU A 343 8.85 -0.11 -13.39
CA LEU A 343 9.53 1.01 -12.77
C LEU A 343 8.56 1.70 -11.82
N MET A 344 8.92 1.71 -10.54
CA MET A 344 8.27 2.55 -9.55
C MET A 344 8.77 3.98 -9.73
N MET A 345 7.84 4.93 -9.84
CA MET A 345 8.17 6.34 -9.93
C MET A 345 7.43 7.14 -8.85
N SER A 346 7.99 8.29 -8.50
CA SER A 346 7.43 9.17 -7.48
C SER A 346 7.48 10.64 -7.88
N ARG A 347 6.55 11.43 -7.35
CA ARG A 347 6.51 12.88 -7.49
C ARG A 347 6.06 13.50 -6.17
N SER A 348 6.74 14.54 -5.72
CA SER A 348 6.25 15.39 -4.64
C SER A 348 5.37 16.52 -5.19
N VAL A 349 4.30 16.85 -4.47
CA VAL A 349 3.42 17.98 -4.78
C VAL A 349 3.45 18.92 -3.60
N TRP A 350 3.83 20.17 -3.87
CA TRP A 350 3.75 21.23 -2.87
C TRP A 350 2.43 21.97 -3.03
N HIS A 351 1.45 21.64 -2.18
CA HIS A 351 0.31 22.51 -2.00
C HIS A 351 0.77 23.72 -1.18
N LYS A 352 0.72 24.91 -1.78
CA LYS A 352 0.82 26.13 -0.99
C LYS A 352 -0.35 26.11 -0.03
N VAL A 353 -0.07 25.82 1.25
CA VAL A 353 -1.04 25.95 2.33
C VAL A 353 -1.50 27.39 2.29
N ARG A 354 -2.62 27.63 1.62
CA ARG A 354 -3.41 28.80 1.91
C ARG A 354 -3.94 28.48 3.29
N GLU A 355 -3.21 28.94 4.31
CA GLU A 355 -3.86 29.24 5.58
C GLU A 355 -5.03 30.12 5.16
N SER A 356 -6.21 29.52 5.05
CA SER A 356 -7.43 30.28 5.04
C SER A 356 -7.38 30.97 6.38
N ARG A 357 -6.85 32.21 6.40
CA ARG A 357 -7.28 33.18 7.38
C ARG A 357 -8.77 32.97 7.45
N LEU A 358 -9.24 32.66 8.65
CA LEU A 358 -10.64 32.47 8.96
C LEU A 358 -11.35 33.81 8.70
N SER A 359 -11.49 34.21 7.43
CA SER A 359 -12.14 35.44 6.98
C SER A 359 -13.66 35.36 7.18
N GLY A 360 -14.16 34.25 7.74
CA GLY A 360 -15.52 34.12 8.27
C GLY A 360 -15.65 34.41 9.77
N PHE A 361 -14.55 34.54 10.52
CA PHE A 361 -14.60 34.85 11.97
C PHE A 361 -14.29 36.31 12.29
N GLU A 362 -13.73 37.10 11.36
CA GLU A 362 -13.55 38.55 11.56
C GLU A 362 -14.88 39.34 11.55
N ASN A 363 -15.97 38.75 11.03
CA ASN A 363 -17.32 39.34 11.06
C ASN A 363 -18.25 38.74 12.13
N LEU A 364 -17.79 37.75 12.91
CA LEU A 364 -18.47 37.40 14.16
C LEU A 364 -18.02 38.42 15.20
N GLN A 365 -18.69 39.57 15.22
CA GLN A 365 -18.69 40.48 16.36
C GLN A 365 -19.26 39.72 17.56
N LEU A 366 -18.42 38.93 18.23
CA LEU A 366 -18.69 38.38 19.54
C LEU A 366 -18.93 39.60 20.45
N PRO A 367 -20.15 39.82 20.97
CA PRO A 367 -20.40 40.94 21.86
C PRO A 367 -19.51 40.80 23.10
N GLU A 368 -19.01 41.92 23.59
CA GLU A 368 -18.11 42.10 24.73
C GLU A 368 -18.64 41.54 26.06
N VAL A 369 -18.79 40.22 26.20
CA VAL A 369 -19.27 39.59 27.45
C VAL A 369 -18.21 38.69 28.09
N LEU A 370 -17.05 38.50 27.46
CA LEU A 370 -15.92 37.71 28.01
C LEU A 370 -14.72 38.54 28.48
N GLN A 371 -14.90 39.83 28.78
CA GLN A 371 -13.86 40.65 29.43
C GLN A 371 -13.68 40.34 30.94
N GLY A 372 -14.50 39.45 31.52
CA GLY A 372 -14.50 39.12 32.96
C GLY A 372 -13.54 38.00 33.41
N LEU A 373 -12.84 37.30 32.50
CA LEU A 373 -11.99 36.14 32.84
C LEU A 373 -10.52 36.30 32.43
N GLN A 374 -9.98 37.53 32.49
CA GLN A 374 -8.53 37.74 32.39
C GLN A 374 -7.90 37.74 33.79
N PRO A 375 -7.02 36.78 34.14
CA PRO A 375 -6.22 36.88 35.34
C PRO A 375 -5.18 38.00 35.19
N ARG A 376 -5.36 39.10 35.95
CA ARG A 376 -4.38 40.17 36.12
C ARG A 376 -3.13 39.64 36.83
N LYS A 377 -2.08 39.28 36.09
CA LYS A 377 -0.70 39.31 36.59
C LYS A 377 0.20 39.92 35.51
N GLN A 378 0.86 41.03 35.85
CA GLN A 378 1.79 41.73 34.97
C GLN A 378 2.99 40.81 34.66
N PRO A 379 3.43 40.72 33.39
CA PRO A 379 4.64 39.97 33.06
C PRO A 379 5.87 40.73 33.58
N ILE A 380 6.60 40.09 34.50
CA ILE A 380 7.91 40.54 34.96
C ILE A 380 8.91 40.24 33.83
N PRO A 381 9.75 41.20 33.39
CA PRO A 381 10.72 40.99 32.34
C PRO A 381 11.89 40.12 32.83
N SER A 382 11.86 38.81 32.54
CA SER A 382 13.00 37.93 32.74
C SER A 382 13.97 38.03 31.57
N ARG A 383 15.14 38.64 31.82
CA ARG A 383 16.33 38.53 30.97
C ARG A 383 16.84 37.08 31.05
N ILE A 384 16.73 36.33 29.95
CA ILE A 384 17.41 35.04 29.83
C ILE A 384 18.86 35.33 29.40
N ASN A 385 19.79 35.13 30.32
CA ASN A 385 21.22 35.18 30.04
C ASN A 385 21.66 33.77 29.62
N LEU A 386 22.11 33.61 28.38
CA LEU A 386 22.46 32.33 27.78
C LEU A 386 23.90 31.92 28.14
N GLN A 387 24.18 31.68 29.43
CA GLN A 387 25.46 31.13 29.90
C GLN A 387 25.26 30.30 31.19
N SER A 388 24.89 29.01 31.07
CA SER A 388 25.15 27.97 32.10
C SER A 388 24.63 26.55 31.76
N ILE A 389 24.56 26.13 30.50
CA ILE A 389 24.28 24.70 30.20
C ILE A 389 25.57 23.85 30.24
N SER A 390 26.75 24.47 30.35
CA SER A 390 28.04 23.76 30.36
C SER A 390 28.46 23.18 31.73
N GLN A 391 27.65 23.29 32.79
CA GLN A 391 28.05 22.83 34.14
C GLN A 391 27.24 21.63 34.69
N ALA A 392 26.21 21.14 33.99
CA ALA A 392 25.45 19.96 34.40
C ALA A 392 26.04 18.62 33.92
N LEU A 393 27.16 18.63 33.19
CA LEU A 393 27.86 17.43 32.69
C LEU A 393 29.16 17.09 33.44
N GLN A 394 29.45 17.73 34.59
CA GLN A 394 30.72 17.48 35.31
C GLN A 394 30.62 17.14 36.81
N GLN A 395 29.43 16.97 37.40
CA GLN A 395 29.32 16.55 38.80
C GLN A 395 28.31 15.41 39.01
N SER A 396 28.68 14.21 38.59
CA SER A 396 28.21 12.97 39.25
C SER A 396 29.15 11.80 38.94
N GLN A 397 30.43 11.96 39.28
CA GLN A 397 31.31 10.85 39.64
C GLN A 397 31.81 11.07 41.06
N ALA A 398 32.01 9.95 41.78
CA ALA A 398 32.49 9.79 43.15
C ALA A 398 31.38 9.80 44.24
N THR A 399 30.97 8.62 44.74
CA THR A 399 31.43 7.92 46.00
C THR A 399 30.35 8.01 47.09
N LEU A 400 29.94 7.04 47.93
CA LEU A 400 30.37 5.70 48.40
C LEU A 400 29.15 5.03 49.09
N LYS A 401 28.81 3.75 48.83
CA LYS A 401 29.01 2.52 49.65
C LYS A 401 28.28 2.41 51.03
N ILE A 402 27.60 1.24 51.21
CA ILE A 402 27.37 0.40 52.44
C ILE A 402 26.14 0.82 53.31
N ARG A 403 25.25 -0.03 53.87
CA ARG A 403 24.93 -1.49 53.88
C ARG A 403 23.70 -1.76 54.80
N SER A 404 22.97 -2.86 54.53
CA SER A 404 22.05 -3.64 55.43
C SER A 404 20.76 -2.98 55.95
N LYS A 405 19.64 -3.65 56.25
CA LYS A 405 19.19 -5.06 56.35
C LYS A 405 17.63 -5.03 56.45
N GLY A 406 16.93 -6.11 56.04
CA GLY A 406 15.68 -6.53 56.73
C GLY A 406 14.40 -6.77 55.92
N SER A 407 14.17 -8.05 55.56
CA SER A 407 12.93 -8.84 55.77
C SER A 407 11.59 -8.53 55.07
N SER A 408 11.24 -9.45 54.15
CA SER A 408 10.04 -10.32 54.03
C SER A 408 8.61 -9.78 53.75
N LYS A 409 8.04 -10.26 52.62
CA LYS A 409 6.73 -10.95 52.39
C LYS A 409 6.42 -10.91 50.88
N SER A 410 6.56 -12.00 50.12
CA SER A 410 5.58 -13.07 49.85
C SER A 410 4.17 -12.58 49.52
N ILE A 411 3.75 -12.74 48.25
CA ILE A 411 2.47 -13.30 47.79
C ILE A 411 2.67 -13.74 46.32
N GLN A 412 2.42 -15.03 46.07
CA GLN A 412 2.40 -15.66 44.74
C GLN A 412 1.05 -15.47 44.02
N PRO A 413 1.03 -15.62 42.68
CA PRO A 413 -0.16 -15.48 41.83
C PRO A 413 -1.02 -16.76 41.80
N LYS A 414 -2.34 -16.62 41.58
CA LYS A 414 -3.26 -17.74 41.36
C LYS A 414 -3.40 -18.05 39.86
N ASN A 415 -3.23 -19.34 39.57
CA ASN A 415 -3.39 -20.01 38.28
C ASN A 415 -4.84 -20.08 37.79
N ALA A 416 -5.00 -20.19 36.46
CA ALA A 416 -6.01 -21.06 35.85
C ALA A 416 -5.35 -21.84 34.70
N ILE A 417 -5.48 -23.16 34.79
CA ILE A 417 -4.91 -24.24 33.96
C ILE A 417 -5.95 -24.66 32.90
N LEU A 418 -5.49 -25.29 31.80
CA LEU A 418 -6.02 -26.47 31.08
C LEU A 418 -5.54 -26.38 29.60
N ASN A 419 -5.02 -27.38 28.89
CA ASN A 419 -4.51 -28.72 29.16
C ASN A 419 -3.82 -29.17 27.85
N LEU A 420 -2.52 -29.50 27.85
CA LEU A 420 -1.88 -30.27 26.78
C LEU A 420 -1.81 -31.74 27.22
N SER A 421 -2.28 -32.66 26.38
CA SER A 421 -2.10 -34.09 26.55
C SER A 421 -1.00 -34.57 25.61
N SER A 422 0.18 -34.84 26.15
CA SER A 422 1.23 -35.65 25.53
C SER A 422 1.33 -36.98 26.30
N LYS A 423 1.35 -38.09 25.58
CA LYS A 423 1.79 -39.39 26.10
C LYS A 423 2.95 -39.87 25.26
N THR A 424 4.11 -39.99 25.91
CA THR A 424 5.24 -40.82 25.51
C THR A 424 5.58 -41.65 26.74
N ASP A 425 5.45 -42.96 26.65
CA ASP A 425 6.01 -43.90 27.63
C ASP A 425 7.35 -44.40 27.07
N PHE A 426 8.41 -44.17 27.83
CA PHE A 426 9.70 -44.85 27.73
C PHE A 426 9.80 -45.81 28.91
N SER A 427 10.26 -47.04 28.67
CA SER A 427 10.77 -47.92 29.72
C SER A 427 12.11 -48.52 29.27
N ASP A 428 13.16 -48.18 30.01
CA ASP A 428 14.52 -48.69 29.92
C ASP A 428 14.65 -50.09 30.55
N HIS A 429 15.45 -50.99 29.95
CA HIS A 429 16.79 -51.38 30.42
C HIS A 429 17.35 -52.68 29.73
N PRO A 430 18.68 -52.91 29.76
CA PRO A 430 19.47 -53.67 28.77
C PRO A 430 20.13 -54.93 29.41
N PRO A 431 21.36 -55.39 29.06
CA PRO A 431 22.08 -55.57 27.77
C PRO A 431 22.49 -57.06 27.55
N GLU A 432 23.02 -57.45 26.38
CA GLU A 432 24.16 -58.41 26.26
C GLU A 432 24.56 -58.68 24.78
N GLY A 433 25.83 -58.40 24.47
CA GLY A 433 26.72 -59.29 23.71
C GLY A 433 26.57 -59.46 22.17
N PRO A 434 27.68 -59.56 21.41
CA PRO A 434 27.67 -59.54 19.94
C PRO A 434 27.73 -60.96 19.33
N CYS A 435 27.25 -61.13 18.08
CA CYS A 435 27.75 -62.16 17.16
C CYS A 435 27.26 -61.95 15.71
N CYS A 436 28.23 -62.12 14.81
CA CYS A 436 28.16 -62.33 13.34
C CYS A 436 28.07 -61.10 12.44
#